data_AF-A0A3L6L967-F1
#
_entry.id   AF-A0A3L6L967-F1
#
_cell.length_a   1.000
_cell.length_b   1.000
_cell.length_c   1.000
_cell.angle_alpha   90.00
_cell.angle_beta   90.00
_cell.angle_gamma   90.00
#
_symmetry.space_group_name_H-M   'P 1'
#
loop_
_entity.id
_entity.type
_entity.pdbx_description
1 polymer ?
#
loop_
_entity_poly.entity_id
_entity_poly.type
_entity_poly.pdbx_seq_one_letter_code
_entity_poly.pdbx_strand_id
1 'polypeptide(L)'
;MSLSTEERDQLDATSLGPVALRGVPEPIVMYQLNAVPGRAFAGLRLDRGFYFEDVENFSFSSNSLSFDSLKLSGSAQTISDALHSLLSTFKAPQRERLLALYCERWNVSLPMGGSYAWDDAYCEEVIRRIAVKVGPFVGRYAS
;
A
#
# COMPACT_ATOMS: atom_id res chain seq x y z
N MET A 1 -25.93 -9.78 -5.09
CA MET A 1 -26.33 -9.85 -6.51
C MET A 1 -25.40 -10.83 -7.19
N SER A 2 -25.93 -11.94 -7.73
CA SER A 2 -25.18 -12.95 -8.49
C SER A 2 -25.70 -12.99 -9.91
N LEU A 3 -24.80 -13.18 -10.89
CA LEU A 3 -25.17 -13.25 -12.30
C LEU A 3 -26.04 -14.48 -12.61
N SER A 4 -27.04 -14.30 -13.47
CA SER A 4 -27.85 -15.41 -13.98
C SER A 4 -27.02 -16.36 -14.85
N THR A 5 -27.58 -17.52 -15.20
CA THR A 5 -26.95 -18.46 -16.14
C THR A 5 -26.77 -17.84 -17.52
N GLU A 6 -27.78 -17.13 -18.03
CA GLU A 6 -27.72 -16.53 -19.37
C GLU A 6 -26.70 -15.38 -19.45
N GLU A 7 -26.52 -14.63 -18.36
CA GLU A 7 -25.51 -13.56 -18.29
C GLU A 7 -24.09 -14.13 -18.28
N ARG A 8 -23.88 -15.28 -17.64
CA ARG A 8 -22.57 -15.96 -17.61
C ARG A 8 -22.18 -16.52 -18.97
N ASP A 9 -23.14 -17.02 -19.75
CA ASP A 9 -22.89 -17.56 -21.09
C ASP A 9 -22.46 -16.48 -22.10
N GLN A 10 -22.78 -15.21 -21.82
CA GLN A 10 -22.36 -14.07 -22.64
C GLN A 10 -20.95 -13.58 -22.34
N LEU A 11 -20.33 -14.05 -21.25
CA LEU A 11 -19.00 -13.64 -20.82
C LEU A 11 -17.96 -14.67 -21.25
N ASP A 12 -16.92 -14.22 -21.94
CA ASP A 12 -15.75 -15.05 -22.20
C ASP A 12 -14.90 -15.13 -20.92
N ALA A 13 -15.00 -16.25 -20.21
CA ALA A 13 -14.26 -16.51 -18.99
C ALA A 13 -13.47 -17.82 -19.08
N THR A 14 -12.22 -17.80 -18.62
CA THR A 14 -11.36 -18.98 -18.52
C THR A 14 -11.16 -19.35 -17.06
N SER A 15 -11.41 -20.61 -16.71
CA SER A 15 -11.14 -21.10 -15.34
C SER A 15 -9.63 -21.17 -15.10
N LEU A 16 -9.18 -20.59 -13.99
CA LEU A 16 -7.79 -20.66 -13.52
C LEU A 16 -7.59 -21.75 -12.46
N GLY A 17 -8.64 -22.49 -12.12
CA GLY A 17 -8.60 -23.54 -11.10
C GLY A 17 -8.59 -23.01 -9.66
N PRO A 18 -8.35 -23.91 -8.68
CA PRO A 18 -8.30 -23.56 -7.26
C PRO A 18 -6.99 -22.83 -6.92
N VAL A 19 -7.13 -21.70 -6.23
CA VAL A 19 -6.01 -20.81 -5.85
C VAL A 19 -6.07 -20.57 -4.34
N ALA A 20 -5.00 -20.94 -3.64
CA ALA A 20 -4.85 -20.67 -2.22
C ALA A 20 -4.54 -19.18 -2.00
N LEU A 21 -5.46 -18.46 -1.34
CA LEU A 21 -5.26 -17.08 -0.95
C LEU A 21 -4.85 -17.02 0.53
N ARG A 22 -3.96 -16.09 0.86
CA ARG A 22 -3.55 -15.85 2.26
C ARG A 22 -4.77 -15.43 3.09
N GLY A 23 -4.97 -16.07 4.24
CA GLY A 23 -6.08 -15.78 5.15
C GLY A 23 -7.40 -16.48 4.81
N VAL A 24 -7.47 -17.19 3.67
CA VAL A 24 -8.64 -17.99 3.30
C VAL A 24 -8.36 -19.45 3.64
N PRO A 25 -9.25 -20.13 4.41
CA PRO A 25 -9.01 -21.51 4.84
C PRO A 25 -9.07 -22.51 3.69
N GLU A 26 -9.90 -22.24 2.68
CA GLU A 26 -10.09 -23.11 1.52
C GLU A 26 -9.65 -22.43 0.22
N PRO A 27 -9.04 -23.17 -0.73
CA PRO A 27 -8.69 -22.63 -2.03
C PRO A 27 -9.91 -22.10 -2.78
N ILE A 28 -9.78 -20.91 -3.38
CA ILE A 28 -10.86 -20.28 -4.13
C ILE A 28 -10.73 -20.60 -5.62
N VAL A 29 -11.83 -20.99 -6.26
CA VAL A 29 -11.88 -21.19 -7.71
C VAL A 29 -11.88 -19.83 -8.41
N MET A 30 -10.85 -19.57 -9.20
CA MET A 30 -10.68 -18.32 -9.93
C MET A 30 -11.13 -18.43 -11.39
N TYR A 31 -11.68 -17.33 -11.91
CA TYR A 31 -12.04 -17.19 -13.32
C TYR A 31 -11.42 -15.90 -13.87
N GLN A 32 -10.71 -16.01 -15.01
CA GLN A 32 -10.23 -14.87 -15.76
C GLN A 32 -11.30 -14.43 -16.75
N LEU A 33 -11.76 -13.18 -16.64
CA LEU A 33 -12.60 -12.57 -17.66
C LEU A 33 -11.73 -12.08 -18.83
N ASN A 34 -11.94 -12.65 -20.01
CA ASN A 34 -11.22 -12.33 -21.23
C ASN A 34 -11.81 -11.07 -21.89
N ALA A 35 -11.60 -9.92 -21.25
CA ALA A 35 -12.12 -8.63 -21.73
C ALA A 35 -11.51 -8.19 -23.08
N VAL A 36 -10.31 -8.68 -23.43
CA VAL A 36 -9.63 -8.37 -24.68
C VAL A 36 -9.19 -9.68 -25.35
N PRO A 37 -9.73 -9.99 -26.55
CA PRO A 37 -9.34 -11.19 -27.28
C PRO A 37 -7.83 -11.26 -27.54
N GLY A 38 -7.21 -12.41 -27.31
CA GLY A 38 -5.78 -12.66 -27.57
C GLY A 38 -4.81 -12.09 -26.53
N ARG A 39 -5.29 -11.44 -25.47
CA ARG A 39 -4.42 -10.98 -24.37
C ARG A 39 -4.01 -12.16 -23.49
N ALA A 40 -2.70 -12.39 -23.37
CA ALA A 40 -2.13 -13.34 -22.44
C ALA A 40 -1.65 -12.63 -21.16
N PHE A 41 -1.75 -13.34 -20.02
CA PHE A 41 -1.28 -12.86 -18.73
C PHE A 41 -0.26 -13.82 -18.14
N ALA A 42 0.68 -13.28 -17.35
CA ALA A 42 1.54 -14.10 -16.50
C ALA A 42 0.73 -14.73 -15.36
N GLY A 43 1.34 -15.66 -14.63
CA GLY A 43 0.71 -16.31 -13.48
C GLY A 43 0.24 -15.32 -12.40
N LEU A 44 -0.74 -15.75 -11.60
CA LEU A 44 -1.27 -14.95 -10.50
C LEU A 44 -0.15 -14.58 -9.52
N ARG A 45 -0.07 -13.29 -9.17
CA ARG A 45 0.92 -12.75 -8.25
C ARG A 45 0.47 -12.92 -6.80
N LEU A 46 0.61 -14.13 -6.29
CA LEU A 46 0.25 -14.49 -4.90
C LEU A 46 1.33 -14.08 -3.89
N ASP A 47 2.53 -13.74 -4.39
CA ASP A 47 3.70 -13.27 -3.63
C ASP A 47 3.49 -11.88 -3.02
N ARG A 48 2.59 -11.08 -3.61
CA ARG A 48 2.30 -9.74 -3.14
C ARG A 48 1.18 -9.79 -2.10
N GLY A 49 1.57 -9.72 -0.83
CA GLY A 49 0.62 -9.61 0.27
C GLY A 49 -0.34 -8.43 0.05
N PHE A 50 -1.61 -8.74 -0.15
CA PHE A 50 -2.69 -7.78 0.06
C PHE A 50 -2.92 -7.68 1.55
N TYR A 51 -2.54 -6.56 2.14
CA TYR A 51 -2.91 -6.23 3.50
C TYR A 51 -4.39 -5.84 3.47
N PHE A 52 -5.27 -6.78 3.83
CA PHE A 52 -6.54 -6.38 4.42
C PHE A 52 -6.16 -5.76 5.76
N GLU A 53 -6.29 -4.43 5.90
CA GLU A 53 -6.36 -3.81 7.22
C GLU A 53 -7.67 -4.30 7.86
N ASP A 54 -7.64 -5.48 8.46
CA ASP A 54 -8.57 -5.78 9.54
C ASP A 54 -8.27 -4.76 10.64
N VAL A 55 -9.31 -4.03 11.02
CA VAL A 55 -9.29 -2.84 11.88
C VAL A 55 -8.83 -3.13 13.31
N GLU A 56 -8.49 -4.37 13.63
CA GLU A 56 -7.92 -4.72 14.92
C GLU A 56 -6.68 -5.58 14.72
N ASN A 57 -5.53 -5.04 15.14
CA ASN A 57 -4.25 -5.74 15.25
C ASN A 57 -3.40 -5.81 13.96
N PHE A 58 -2.96 -4.64 13.46
CA PHE A 58 -1.90 -4.57 12.43
C PHE A 58 -0.51 -4.80 13.04
N SER A 59 -0.25 -6.04 13.47
CA SER A 59 1.13 -6.52 13.59
C SER A 59 1.62 -6.82 12.18
N PHE A 60 2.46 -5.93 11.63
CA PHE A 60 3.27 -6.22 10.46
C PHE A 60 4.14 -7.47 10.76
N SER A 61 3.70 -8.65 10.34
CA SER A 61 4.65 -9.67 9.86
C SER A 61 4.99 -9.27 8.43
N SER A 62 5.92 -8.34 8.21
CA SER A 62 7.36 -8.59 8.40
C SER A 62 7.66 -10.03 8.01
N ASN A 63 7.73 -10.29 6.69
CA ASN A 63 8.80 -11.20 6.26
C ASN A 63 10.07 -10.64 6.91
N SER A 64 10.80 -11.51 7.57
CA SER A 64 12.06 -11.26 8.26
C SER A 64 13.15 -10.75 7.30
N LEU A 65 12.93 -9.59 6.71
CA LEU A 65 13.98 -8.67 6.35
C LEU A 65 14.09 -7.79 7.59
N SER A 66 15.16 -8.05 8.31
CA SER A 66 15.69 -7.24 9.39
C SER A 66 15.23 -5.80 9.30
N PHE A 67 14.76 -5.28 10.43
CA PHE A 67 14.31 -3.90 10.67
C PHE A 67 15.51 -2.92 10.61
N ASP A 68 16.36 -3.11 9.62
CA ASP A 68 17.64 -2.48 9.40
C ASP A 68 17.78 -2.32 7.87
N SER A 69 17.65 -1.10 7.37
CA SER A 69 17.96 -0.74 5.98
C SER A 69 17.08 -1.37 4.86
N LEU A 70 15.76 -1.11 4.86
CA LEU A 70 15.11 -0.87 3.56
C LEU A 70 15.58 0.51 3.08
N LYS A 71 16.75 0.51 2.43
CA LYS A 71 17.40 1.68 1.86
C LYS A 71 16.35 2.43 1.03
N LEU A 72 15.91 3.58 1.56
CA LEU A 72 15.00 4.48 0.86
C LEU A 72 15.57 4.68 -0.55
N SER A 73 14.72 4.56 -1.59
CA SER A 73 15.10 5.01 -2.93
C SER A 73 15.72 6.39 -2.81
N GLY A 74 16.76 6.73 -3.59
CA GLY A 74 17.40 8.05 -3.51
C GLY A 74 16.37 9.20 -3.55
N SER A 75 15.31 9.05 -4.36
CA SER A 75 14.19 9.98 -4.41
C SER A 75 13.35 10.03 -3.11
N ALA A 76 13.11 8.91 -2.45
CA ALA A 76 12.39 8.85 -1.18
C ALA A 76 13.22 9.46 -0.04
N GLN A 77 14.53 9.26 -0.02
CA GLN A 77 15.40 9.92 0.96
C GLN A 77 15.39 11.44 0.79
N THR A 78 15.55 11.94 -0.44
CA THR A 78 15.50 13.39 -0.71
C THR A 78 14.16 14.00 -0.30
N ILE A 79 13.04 13.31 -0.53
CA ILE A 79 11.71 13.78 -0.12
C ILE A 79 11.59 13.79 1.41
N SER A 80 12.10 12.77 2.09
CA SER A 80 12.10 12.71 3.55
C SER A 80 12.88 13.88 4.15
N ASP A 81 14.09 14.13 3.68
CA ASP A 81 14.96 15.20 4.17
C ASP A 81 14.35 16.59 3.91
N ALA A 82 13.74 16.78 2.74
CA ALA A 82 13.05 18.01 2.38
C ALA A 82 11.80 18.25 3.23
N LEU A 83 10.97 17.22 3.43
CA LEU A 83 9.79 17.31 4.29
C LEU A 83 10.17 17.60 5.74
N HIS A 84 11.18 16.91 6.26
CA HIS A 84 11.69 17.16 7.61
C HIS A 84 12.19 18.60 7.76
N SER A 85 13.02 19.09 6.83
CA SER A 85 13.56 20.46 6.87
C SER A 85 12.48 21.54 6.75
N LEU A 86 11.42 21.29 5.99
CA LEU A 86 10.28 22.20 5.89
C LEU A 86 9.44 22.18 7.17
N LEU A 87 9.15 20.98 7.68
CA LEU A 87 8.29 20.79 8.84
C LEU A 87 8.95 21.21 10.16
N SER A 88 10.27 21.18 10.25
CA SER A 88 11.03 21.67 11.42
C SER A 88 10.89 23.17 11.66
N THR A 89 10.42 23.94 10.67
CA THR A 89 10.16 25.38 10.82
C THR A 89 8.81 25.70 11.47
N PHE A 90 7.89 24.72 11.53
CA PHE A 90 6.56 24.88 12.09
C PHE A 90 6.51 24.43 13.54
N LYS A 91 5.61 25.03 14.33
CA LYS A 91 5.36 24.58 15.70
C LYS A 91 4.69 23.20 15.67
N ALA A 92 4.94 22.36 16.68
CA ALA A 92 4.36 21.02 16.80
C ALA A 92 2.87 20.92 16.39
N PRO A 93 1.93 21.73 16.94
CA PRO A 93 0.51 21.60 16.57
C PRO A 93 0.18 21.99 15.12
N GLN A 94 1.05 22.76 14.45
CA GLN A 94 0.90 23.07 13.02
C GLN A 94 1.47 21.94 12.15
N ARG A 95 2.58 21.34 12.56
CA ARG A 95 3.20 20.18 11.90
C ARG A 95 2.23 19.00 11.84
N GLU A 96 1.53 18.73 12.95
CA GLU A 96 0.52 17.68 13.07
C GLU A 96 -0.61 17.84 12.05
N ARG A 97 -1.19 19.04 11.97
CA ARG A 97 -2.28 19.34 11.04
C ARG A 97 -1.86 19.16 9.60
N LEU A 98 -0.65 19.62 9.25
CA LEU A 98 -0.10 19.49 7.90
C LEU A 98 0.15 18.02 7.56
N LEU A 99 0.76 17.26 8.47
CA LEU A 99 1.02 15.83 8.27
C LEU A 99 -0.28 15.03 8.13
N ALA A 100 -1.31 15.34 8.91
CA ALA A 100 -2.64 14.73 8.78
C ALA A 100 -3.26 15.00 7.39
N LEU A 101 -3.23 16.25 6.92
CA LEU A 101 -3.72 16.63 5.58
C LEU A 101 -2.93 15.93 4.47
N TYR A 102 -1.62 15.81 4.63
CA TYR A 102 -0.77 15.08 3.69
C TYR A 102 -1.09 13.58 3.67
N CYS A 103 -1.34 12.99 4.84
CA CYS A 103 -1.75 11.59 4.94
C CYS A 103 -3.09 11.35 4.25
N GLU A 104 -4.08 12.22 4.45
CA GLU A 104 -5.38 12.13 3.77
C GLU A 104 -5.22 12.27 2.25
N ARG A 105 -4.50 13.29 1.79
CA ARG A 105 -4.31 13.58 0.36
C ARG A 105 -3.58 12.47 -0.38
N TRP A 106 -2.60 11.83 0.26
CA TRP A 106 -1.83 10.73 -0.33
C TRP A 106 -2.33 9.35 0.11
N ASN A 107 -3.42 9.27 0.86
CA ASN A 107 -3.99 8.04 1.40
C ASN A 107 -2.97 7.18 2.19
N VAL A 108 -2.13 7.83 3.01
CA VAL A 108 -1.10 7.18 3.84
C VAL A 108 -1.70 6.81 5.18
N SER A 109 -1.68 5.52 5.54
CA SER A 109 -2.12 5.07 6.86
C SER A 109 -1.18 5.59 7.95
N LEU A 110 -1.76 6.21 8.97
CA LEU A 110 -1.06 6.66 10.16
C LEU A 110 -0.44 5.45 10.91
N PRO A 111 0.75 5.59 11.52
CA PRO A 111 1.32 4.54 12.36
C PRO A 111 0.38 4.25 13.54
N MET A 112 -0.10 3.00 13.65
CA MET A 112 -0.80 2.55 14.86
C MET A 112 0.23 2.15 15.92
N GLY A 113 0.10 2.70 17.13
CA GLY A 113 0.90 2.30 18.29
C GLY A 113 1.69 3.40 19.01
N GLY A 114 1.66 4.65 18.53
CA GLY A 114 2.09 5.78 19.34
C GLY A 114 0.97 6.17 20.30
N SER A 115 1.30 6.43 21.57
CA SER A 115 0.44 7.23 22.45
C SER A 115 -0.14 8.41 21.67
N TYR A 116 -1.33 8.90 22.00
CA TYR A 116 -2.02 10.04 21.37
C TYR A 116 -1.20 11.36 21.25
N ALA A 117 0.08 11.35 21.65
CA ALA A 117 1.04 12.40 21.47
C ALA A 117 1.75 12.29 20.11
N TRP A 118 1.59 13.31 19.28
CA TRP A 118 2.41 13.55 18.09
C TRP A 118 3.83 13.97 18.49
N ASP A 119 4.60 13.01 19.00
CA ASP A 119 6.02 13.23 19.29
C ASP A 119 6.86 13.31 18.01
N ASP A 120 8.12 13.72 18.16
CA ASP A 120 9.03 13.89 17.02
C ASP A 120 9.29 12.55 16.30
N ALA A 121 9.39 11.44 17.03
CA ALA A 121 9.62 10.12 16.45
C ALA A 121 8.43 9.64 15.60
N TYR A 122 7.20 9.94 16.04
CA TYR A 122 5.98 9.67 15.30
C TYR A 122 5.90 10.52 14.03
N CYS A 123 6.25 11.81 14.13
CA CYS A 123 6.31 12.71 12.97
C CYS A 123 7.31 12.19 11.92
N GLU A 124 8.49 11.75 12.34
CA GLU A 124 9.51 11.17 11.45
C GLU A 124 9.01 9.91 10.74
N GLU A 125 8.33 9.01 11.45
CA GLU A 125 7.79 7.80 10.86
C GLU A 125 6.66 8.10 9.85
N VAL A 126 5.82 9.10 10.12
CA VAL A 126 4.80 9.58 9.17
C VAL A 126 5.45 10.17 7.91
N ILE A 127 6.48 11.01 8.07
CA ILE A 127 7.24 11.59 6.96
C ILE A 127 7.87 10.49 6.10
N ARG A 128 8.48 9.49 6.74
CA ARG A 128 9.09 8.34 6.05
C ARG A 128 8.05 7.57 5.24
N ARG A 129 6.85 7.35 5.77
CA ARG A 129 5.75 6.67 5.04
C ARG A 129 5.26 7.48 3.84
N ILE A 130 5.11 8.80 4.00
CA ILE A 130 4.80 9.70 2.89
C ILE A 130 5.89 9.61 1.82
N ALA A 131 7.16 9.68 2.21
CA ALA A 131 8.29 9.64 1.29
C ALA A 131 8.39 8.33 0.51
N VAL A 132 8.14 7.17 1.14
CA VAL A 132 8.07 5.87 0.47
C VAL A 132 6.92 5.82 -0.54
N LYS A 133 5.77 6.44 -0.22
CA LYS A 133 4.61 6.45 -1.11
C LYS A 133 4.79 7.41 -2.28
N VAL A 134 5.38 8.58 -2.07
CA VAL A 134 5.54 9.65 -3.06
C VAL A 134 6.82 9.48 -3.91
N GLY A 135 7.87 8.87 -3.36
CA GLY A 135 9.16 8.67 -4.03
C GLY A 135 9.10 8.01 -5.42
N PRO A 136 8.24 6.99 -5.64
CA PRO A 136 8.05 6.38 -6.96
C PRO A 136 7.34 7.27 -7.99
N PHE A 137 6.60 8.29 -7.57
CA PHE A 137 5.92 9.23 -8.47
C PHE A 137 6.88 10.31 -8.98
N VAL A 138 7.77 10.79 -8.11
CA VAL A 138 8.77 11.82 -8.47
C VAL A 138 9.80 11.27 -9.46
N GLY A 139 10.19 10.00 -9.34
CA GLY A 139 11.15 9.37 -10.26
C GLY A 139 10.66 9.21 -11.71
N ARG A 140 9.37 9.37 -12.00
CA ARG A 140 8.80 9.23 -13.36
C ARG A 140 8.72 10.54 -14.14
N TYR A 141 8.94 11.68 -13.50
CA TYR A 141 8.96 13.00 -14.16
C TYR A 141 10.37 13.50 -14.47
N ALA A 142 11.40 12.68 -14.22
CA ALA A 142 12.80 12.99 -14.45
C ALA A 142 13.42 12.19 -15.61
N SER A 143 12.61 11.69 -16.54
CA SER A 143 13.05 10.98 -17.76
C SER A 143 12.55 11.69 -19.01
#